data_AF-A0A921F3C7-F1
#
_entry.id   AF-A0A921F3C7-F1
#
_cell.length_a   1.000
_cell.length_b   1.000
_cell.length_c   1.000
_cell.angle_alpha   90.00
_cell.angle_beta   90.00
_cell.angle_gamma   90.00
#
_symmetry.space_group_name_H-M   'P 1'
#
loop_
_entity.id
_entity.type
_entity.pdbx_description
1 polymer ?
#
loop_
_entity_poly.entity_id
_entity_poly.type
_entity_poly.pdbx_seq_one_letter_code
_entity_poly.pdbx_strand_id
1 'polypeptide(L)'
;MSNEHDNVKNPEGSIPLRDADSLKRGDASIGDLVKNATTQVSTLVRSEIELAKTEVTDQVKKAGIGGGMFAAAALFLLLSLPPLTFMFAHLISMWMGTKTWTWFGFLIIFVVLLLLAVICALIGLAKVKKIRKPQRTIDSVSDLKLAVPQKNAKTQAVQPRQ
;
A
#
# COMPACT_ATOMS: atom_id res chain seq x y z
N MET A 1 -45.71 52.14 -52.30
CA MET A 1 -46.49 51.74 -51.10
C MET A 1 -46.18 50.27 -50.80
N SER A 2 -46.01 49.95 -49.50
CA SER A 2 -45.99 48.63 -48.82
C SER A 2 -44.91 47.62 -49.25
N ASN A 3 -43.80 47.46 -48.54
CA ASN A 3 -43.54 46.89 -47.20
C ASN A 3 -43.19 45.39 -47.26
N GLU A 4 -41.93 45.12 -46.89
CA GLU A 4 -41.44 44.07 -45.97
C GLU A 4 -42.36 42.87 -45.74
N HIS A 5 -41.88 41.66 -46.06
CA HIS A 5 -41.81 40.53 -45.13
C HIS A 5 -41.35 39.22 -45.84
N ASP A 6 -40.31 38.58 -45.30
CA ASP A 6 -40.26 37.14 -45.01
C ASP A 6 -39.00 36.33 -45.42
N ASN A 7 -38.20 36.08 -44.37
CA ASN A 7 -37.99 34.73 -43.82
C ASN A 7 -36.76 33.94 -44.30
N VAL A 8 -35.70 34.15 -43.53
CA VAL A 8 -34.46 33.37 -43.40
C VAL A 8 -34.74 31.88 -43.19
N LYS A 9 -34.13 31.02 -44.00
CA LYS A 9 -33.79 29.64 -43.60
C LYS A 9 -32.40 29.29 -44.12
N ASN A 10 -31.38 29.61 -43.33
CA ASN A 10 -30.06 28.98 -43.43
C ASN A 10 -30.13 27.62 -42.73
N PRO A 11 -29.98 26.49 -43.43
CA PRO A 11 -29.86 25.17 -42.82
C PRO A 11 -28.38 24.84 -42.61
N GLU A 12 -27.63 25.70 -41.93
CA GLU A 12 -26.24 25.40 -41.57
C GLU A 12 -26.22 24.99 -40.10
N GLY A 13 -25.92 23.72 -39.88
CA GLY A 13 -25.82 23.08 -38.59
C GLY A 13 -25.00 23.93 -37.62
N SER A 14 -25.69 24.53 -36.67
CA SER A 14 -25.08 25.14 -35.49
C SER A 14 -24.49 24.01 -34.65
N ILE A 15 -23.28 23.58 -35.01
CA ILE A 15 -22.40 22.88 -34.09
C ILE A 15 -22.30 23.81 -32.88
N PRO A 16 -22.77 23.40 -31.69
CA PRO A 16 -22.51 24.18 -30.50
C PRO A 16 -21.01 24.04 -30.26
N LEU A 17 -20.25 25.05 -30.67
CA LEU A 17 -18.92 25.31 -30.14
C LEU A 17 -19.12 25.64 -28.67
N ARG A 18 -19.27 24.61 -27.84
CA ARG A 18 -19.22 24.72 -26.38
C ARG A 18 -17.87 25.30 -26.03
N ASP A 19 -17.89 26.58 -25.68
CA ASP A 19 -17.09 27.17 -24.61
C ASP A 19 -15.57 27.07 -24.74
N ALA A 20 -15.02 27.09 -25.97
CA ALA A 20 -13.59 27.33 -26.15
C ALA A 20 -13.21 28.82 -26.02
N ASP A 21 -14.20 29.73 -26.08
CA ASP A 21 -14.01 31.18 -26.02
C ASP A 21 -14.52 31.84 -24.72
N SER A 22 -15.06 31.09 -23.75
CA SER A 22 -15.46 31.68 -22.46
C SER A 22 -14.28 31.99 -21.53
N LEU A 23 -13.06 31.57 -21.89
CA LEU A 23 -11.85 32.07 -21.24
C LEU A 23 -11.44 33.38 -21.90
N LYS A 24 -12.04 34.46 -21.41
CA LYS A 24 -11.56 35.84 -21.55
C LYS A 24 -10.03 35.86 -21.33
N ARG A 25 -9.27 35.81 -22.42
CA ARG A 25 -7.79 35.68 -22.47
C ARG A 25 -7.05 36.93 -21.95
N GLY A 26 -7.74 37.82 -21.25
CA GLY A 26 -7.18 39.03 -20.65
C GLY A 26 -7.52 39.25 -19.17
N ASP A 27 -8.36 38.43 -18.54
CA ASP A 27 -8.92 38.73 -17.20
C ASP A 27 -8.68 37.65 -16.15
N ALA A 28 -8.00 36.55 -16.49
CA ALA A 28 -7.50 35.66 -15.44
C ALA A 28 -6.42 36.42 -14.66
N SER A 29 -6.82 36.95 -13.51
CA SER A 29 -5.91 37.62 -12.60
C SER A 29 -4.73 36.70 -12.29
N ILE A 30 -3.54 37.27 -12.07
CA ILE A 30 -2.40 36.53 -11.51
C ILE A 30 -2.85 35.72 -10.26
N GLY A 31 -3.80 36.25 -9.49
CA GLY A 31 -4.43 35.56 -8.36
C GLY A 31 -5.21 34.30 -8.75
N ASP A 32 -5.92 34.29 -9.88
CA ASP A 32 -6.68 33.13 -10.37
C ASP A 32 -5.75 32.03 -10.91
N LEU A 33 -4.64 32.41 -11.56
CA LEU A 33 -3.62 31.46 -12.00
C LEU A 33 -2.91 30.79 -10.82
N VAL A 34 -2.52 31.57 -9.82
CA VAL A 34 -1.90 31.05 -8.58
C VAL A 34 -2.88 30.16 -7.82
N LYS A 35 -4.15 30.55 -7.73
CA LYS A 35 -5.21 29.74 -7.12
C LYS A 35 -5.37 28.40 -7.85
N ASN A 36 -5.49 28.41 -9.18
CA ASN A 36 -5.64 27.20 -9.98
C ASN A 36 -4.41 26.28 -9.90
N ALA A 37 -3.19 26.84 -9.93
CA ALA A 37 -1.96 26.07 -9.76
C ALA A 37 -1.88 25.42 -8.36
N THR A 38 -2.21 26.18 -7.31
CA THR A 38 -2.23 25.68 -5.92
C THR A 38 -3.28 24.58 -5.74
N THR A 39 -4.46 24.73 -6.35
CA THR A 39 -5.50 23.71 -6.36
C THR A 39 -5.02 22.42 -7.04
N GLN A 40 -4.37 22.49 -8.21
CA GLN A 40 -3.86 21.31 -8.91
C GLN A 40 -2.77 20.58 -8.11
N VAL A 41 -1.83 21.32 -7.52
CA VAL A 41 -0.81 20.75 -6.62
C VAL A 41 -1.48 20.08 -5.42
N SER A 42 -2.51 20.70 -4.84
CA SER A 42 -3.25 20.12 -3.71
C SER A 42 -3.97 18.83 -4.10
N THR A 43 -4.54 18.76 -5.30
CA THR A 43 -5.17 17.55 -5.84
C THR A 43 -4.15 16.43 -6.07
N LEU A 44 -2.98 16.74 -6.63
CA LEU A 44 -1.88 15.78 -6.83
C LEU A 44 -1.38 15.19 -5.51
N VAL A 45 -1.11 16.05 -4.53
CA VAL A 45 -0.67 15.62 -3.20
C VAL A 45 -1.73 14.74 -2.54
N ARG A 46 -3.01 15.11 -2.67
CA ARG A 46 -4.12 14.31 -2.12
C ARG A 46 -4.18 12.94 -2.78
N SER A 47 -4.06 12.85 -4.10
CA SER A 47 -4.07 11.58 -4.82
C SER A 47 -2.88 10.69 -4.44
N GLU A 48 -1.69 11.27 -4.23
CA GLU A 48 -0.51 10.52 -3.81
C GLU A 48 -0.68 9.96 -2.39
N ILE A 49 -1.26 10.75 -1.49
CA ILE A 49 -1.59 10.31 -0.12
C ILE A 49 -2.63 9.20 -0.14
N GLU A 50 -3.66 9.29 -0.99
CA GLU A 50 -4.69 8.26 -1.10
C GLU A 50 -4.12 6.95 -1.66
N LEU A 51 -3.24 7.04 -2.66
CA LEU A 51 -2.52 5.89 -3.19
C LEU A 51 -1.62 5.25 -2.11
N ALA A 52 -0.82 6.07 -1.42
CA ALA A 52 0.06 5.61 -0.35
C ALA A 52 -0.75 4.98 0.80
N LYS A 53 -1.88 5.57 1.18
CA LYS A 53 -2.78 5.00 2.20
C LYS A 53 -3.30 3.63 1.79
N THR A 54 -3.67 3.45 0.52
CA THR A 54 -4.17 2.18 0.01
C THR A 54 -3.07 1.12 0.01
N GLU A 55 -1.87 1.48 -0.47
CA GLU A 55 -0.70 0.59 -0.50
C GLU A 55 -0.24 0.18 0.92
N VAL A 56 -0.25 1.12 1.87
CA VAL A 56 0.06 0.85 3.28
C VAL A 56 -1.00 -0.04 3.91
N THR A 57 -2.29 0.23 3.67
CA THR A 57 -3.39 -0.57 4.25
C THR A 57 -3.32 -2.02 3.77
N ASP A 58 -3.04 -2.24 2.49
CA ASP A 58 -2.84 -3.57 1.92
C ASP A 58 -1.63 -4.29 2.51
N GLN A 59 -0.53 -3.57 2.75
CA GLN A 59 0.65 -4.11 3.42
C GLN A 59 0.36 -4.50 4.87
N VAL A 60 -0.33 -3.64 5.63
CA VAL A 60 -0.73 -3.92 7.02
C VAL A 60 -1.63 -5.15 7.08
N LYS A 61 -2.59 -5.29 6.16
CA LYS A 61 -3.46 -6.48 6.11
C LYS A 61 -2.66 -7.75 5.83
N LYS A 62 -1.74 -7.72 4.87
CA LYS A 62 -0.87 -8.88 4.53
C LYS A 62 0.09 -9.21 5.68
N ALA A 63 0.67 -8.19 6.31
CA ALA A 63 1.54 -8.34 7.47
C ALA A 63 0.77 -8.90 8.68
N GLY A 64 -0.46 -8.45 8.93
CA GLY A 64 -1.32 -8.95 10.00
C GLY A 64 -1.66 -10.43 9.80
N ILE A 65 -2.03 -10.83 8.58
CA ILE A 65 -2.28 -12.26 8.28
C ILE A 65 -1.00 -13.09 8.42
N GLY A 66 0.13 -12.61 7.88
CA GLY A 66 1.42 -13.30 8.01
C GLY A 66 1.86 -13.45 9.47
N GLY A 67 1.78 -12.36 10.24
CA GLY A 67 2.09 -12.33 11.66
C GLY A 67 1.17 -13.23 12.48
N GLY A 68 -0.13 -13.24 12.19
CA GLY A 68 -1.10 -14.14 12.84
C GLY A 68 -0.79 -15.62 12.59
N MET A 69 -0.33 -15.98 11.39
CA MET A 69 0.11 -17.35 11.08
C MET A 69 1.38 -17.75 11.83
N PHE A 70 2.33 -16.83 12.01
CA PHE A 70 3.51 -17.11 12.84
C PHE A 70 3.17 -17.20 14.34
N ALA A 71 2.24 -16.39 14.83
CA ALA A 71 1.74 -16.52 16.20
C ALA A 71 1.04 -17.87 16.42
N ALA A 72 0.20 -18.31 15.47
CA ALA A 72 -0.42 -19.64 15.51
C ALA A 72 0.63 -20.76 15.47
N ALA A 73 1.65 -20.64 14.61
CA ALA A 73 2.75 -21.61 14.55
C ALA A 73 3.51 -21.70 15.88
N ALA A 74 3.84 -20.55 16.49
CA ALA A 74 4.49 -20.49 17.79
C ALA A 74 3.63 -21.10 18.91
N LEU A 75 2.31 -20.85 18.87
CA LEU A 75 1.37 -21.44 19.83
C LEU A 75 1.31 -22.97 19.68
N PHE A 76 1.19 -23.51 18.47
CA PHE A 76 1.20 -24.95 18.26
C PHE A 76 2.53 -25.59 18.65
N LEU A 77 3.65 -24.91 18.38
CA LEU A 77 4.97 -25.36 18.82
C LEU A 77 5.05 -25.39 20.35
N LEU A 78 4.55 -24.36 21.03
CA LEU A 78 4.49 -24.32 22.50
C LEU A 78 3.58 -25.43 23.06
N LEU A 79 2.41 -25.64 22.45
CA LEU A 79 1.47 -26.71 22.82
C LEU A 79 2.00 -28.12 22.53
N SER A 80 3.03 -28.26 21.70
CA SER A 80 3.67 -29.55 21.46
C SER A 80 4.58 -29.99 22.62
N LEU A 81 5.05 -29.07 23.48
CA LEU A 81 5.96 -29.42 24.57
C LEU A 81 5.34 -30.32 25.66
N PRO A 82 4.11 -30.08 26.15
CA PRO A 82 3.48 -30.98 27.14
C PRO A 82 3.34 -32.45 26.71
N PRO A 83 2.81 -32.80 25.52
CA PRO A 83 2.76 -34.21 25.11
C PRO A 83 4.16 -34.81 24.95
N LEU A 84 5.17 -34.02 24.57
CA LEU A 84 6.56 -34.50 24.52
C LEU A 84 7.10 -34.86 25.91
N THR A 85 6.86 -34.02 26.94
CA THR A 85 7.31 -34.33 28.31
C THR A 85 6.58 -35.54 28.88
N PHE A 86 5.27 -35.68 28.63
CA PHE A 86 4.51 -36.88 29.02
C PHE A 86 4.99 -38.15 28.30
N MET A 87 5.37 -38.04 27.02
CA MET A 87 5.97 -39.15 26.29
C MET A 87 7.24 -39.65 27.00
N PHE A 88 8.15 -38.74 27.37
CA PHE A 88 9.37 -39.11 28.10
C PHE A 88 9.09 -39.67 29.50
N ALA A 89 8.14 -39.08 30.23
CA ALA A 89 7.74 -39.60 31.54
C ALA A 89 7.27 -41.06 31.45
N HIS A 90 6.42 -41.37 30.47
CA HIS A 90 5.91 -42.72 30.25
C HIS A 90 6.98 -43.69 29.72
N LEU A 91 7.91 -43.18 28.91
CA LEU A 91 9.06 -43.96 28.43
C LEU A 91 9.96 -44.40 29.57
N ILE A 92 10.19 -43.52 30.57
CA ILE A 92 10.95 -43.86 31.78
C ILE A 92 10.16 -44.83 32.66
N SER A 93 8.83 -44.70 32.75
CA SER A 93 8.01 -45.65 33.50
C SER A 93 8.13 -47.09 32.98
N MET A 94 8.41 -47.31 31.69
CA MET A 94 8.70 -48.66 31.18
C MET A 94 9.91 -49.32 31.85
N TRP A 95 10.93 -48.55 32.20
CA TRP A 95 12.10 -49.07 32.94
C TRP A 95 11.76 -49.47 34.38
N MET A 96 10.68 -48.94 34.94
CA MET A 96 10.19 -49.29 36.28
C MET A 96 9.21 -50.49 36.27
N GLY A 97 9.13 -51.24 35.16
CA GLY A 97 8.36 -52.49 35.08
C GLY A 97 6.93 -52.35 34.55
N THR A 98 6.49 -51.15 34.19
CA THR A 98 5.17 -50.93 33.58
C THR A 98 5.24 -51.15 32.07
N LYS A 99 4.72 -52.26 31.56
CA LYS A 99 4.70 -52.55 30.11
C LYS A 99 3.45 -51.95 29.45
N THR A 100 3.43 -50.64 29.27
CA THR A 100 2.28 -49.95 28.65
C THR A 100 2.72 -49.14 27.43
N TRP A 101 2.07 -49.36 26.29
CA TRP A 101 2.41 -48.72 25.01
C TRP A 101 1.88 -47.28 24.84
N THR A 102 1.41 -46.63 25.92
CA THR A 102 0.75 -45.31 25.88
C THR A 102 1.66 -44.20 25.37
N TRP A 103 2.99 -44.37 25.44
CA TRP A 103 3.97 -43.40 24.91
C TRP A 103 3.74 -43.08 23.42
N PHE A 104 3.26 -44.04 22.62
CA PHE A 104 2.92 -43.81 21.21
C PHE A 104 1.78 -42.79 21.04
N GLY A 105 0.79 -42.77 21.93
CA GLY A 105 -0.31 -41.81 21.86
C GLY A 105 0.19 -40.37 22.01
N PHE A 106 1.05 -40.13 23.00
CA PHE A 106 1.68 -38.82 23.21
C PHE A 106 2.59 -38.43 22.05
N LEU A 107 3.36 -39.37 21.50
CA LEU A 107 4.20 -39.13 20.33
C LEU A 107 3.36 -38.72 19.10
N ILE A 108 2.24 -39.40 18.84
CA ILE A 108 1.35 -39.06 17.72
C ILE A 108 0.81 -37.64 17.87
N ILE A 109 0.32 -37.29 19.06
CA ILE A 109 -0.19 -35.94 19.34
C ILE A 109 0.91 -34.89 19.16
N PHE A 110 2.12 -35.16 19.66
CA PHE A 110 3.28 -34.30 19.46
C PHE A 110 3.57 -34.07 17.98
N VAL A 111 3.63 -35.14 17.18
CA VAL A 111 3.89 -35.06 15.74
C VAL A 111 2.77 -34.28 15.01
N VAL A 112 1.50 -34.50 15.37
CA VAL A 112 0.37 -33.76 14.78
C VAL A 112 0.48 -32.27 15.06
N LEU A 113 0.77 -31.87 16.31
CA LEU A 113 0.94 -30.46 16.68
C LEU A 113 2.15 -29.82 15.97
N LEU A 114 3.26 -30.54 15.88
CA LEU A 114 4.45 -30.08 15.18
C LEU A 114 4.17 -29.88 13.69
N LEU A 115 3.43 -30.82 13.07
CA LEU A 115 3.02 -30.73 11.68
C LEU A 115 2.09 -29.51 11.44
N LEU A 116 1.14 -29.25 12.34
CA LEU A 116 0.31 -28.03 12.30
C LEU A 116 1.16 -26.75 12.43
N ALA A 117 2.12 -26.73 13.35
CA ALA A 117 3.03 -25.60 13.52
C ALA A 117 3.83 -25.31 12.24
N VAL A 118 4.37 -26.35 11.59
CA VAL A 118 5.11 -26.24 10.33
C VAL A 118 4.19 -25.73 9.21
N ILE A 119 2.97 -26.25 9.07
CA ILE A 119 2.02 -25.78 8.06
C ILE A 119 1.71 -24.29 8.27
N CYS A 120 1.40 -23.87 9.50
CA CYS A 120 1.15 -22.46 9.80
C CYS A 120 2.37 -21.59 9.49
N ALA A 121 3.58 -22.03 9.85
CA ALA A 121 4.81 -21.30 9.57
C ALA A 121 5.07 -21.17 8.06
N LEU A 122 4.85 -22.24 7.28
CA LEU A 122 5.02 -22.22 5.82
C LEU A 122 4.00 -21.29 5.14
N ILE A 123 2.74 -21.32 5.58
CA ILE A 123 1.71 -20.40 5.08
C ILE A 123 2.07 -18.96 5.46
N GLY A 124 2.47 -18.71 6.71
CA GLY A 124 2.92 -17.40 7.18
C GLY A 124 4.09 -16.87 6.35
N LEU A 125 5.09 -17.73 6.10
CA LEU A 125 6.24 -17.40 5.26
C LEU A 125 5.83 -17.12 3.81
N ALA A 126 4.92 -17.90 3.24
CA ALA A 126 4.41 -17.67 1.89
C ALA A 126 3.63 -16.35 1.79
N LYS A 127 2.92 -15.94 2.84
CA LYS A 127 2.20 -14.66 2.90
C LYS A 127 3.17 -13.48 3.05
N VAL A 128 4.17 -13.60 3.91
CA VAL A 128 5.20 -12.55 4.11
C VAL A 128 6.07 -12.39 2.87
N LYS A 129 6.47 -13.48 2.20
CA LYS A 129 7.21 -13.42 0.92
C LYS A 129 6.45 -12.70 -0.20
N LYS A 130 5.11 -12.67 -0.14
CA LYS A 130 4.27 -11.95 -1.11
C LYS A 130 4.11 -10.46 -0.79
N ILE A 131 4.65 -9.97 0.33
CA ILE A 131 4.68 -8.55 0.64
C ILE A 131 5.74 -7.89 -0.26
N ARG A 132 5.29 -7.13 -1.24
CA ARG A 132 6.16 -6.38 -2.15
C ARG A 132 6.53 -5.05 -1.49
N LYS A 133 7.78 -4.61 -1.65
CA LYS A 133 8.23 -3.28 -1.16
C LYS A 133 7.35 -2.19 -1.81
N PRO A 134 6.97 -1.12 -1.09
CA PRO A 134 6.19 -0.01 -1.66
C PRO A 134 7.03 0.74 -2.69
N GLN A 135 6.96 0.31 -3.96
CA GLN A 135 7.77 0.87 -5.04
C GLN A 135 7.30 2.29 -5.40
N ARG A 136 5.98 2.49 -5.48
CA ARG A 136 5.40 3.77 -5.92
C ARG A 136 5.71 4.90 -4.95
N THR A 137 5.59 4.65 -3.64
CA THR A 137 5.99 5.63 -2.62
C THR A 137 7.48 5.99 -2.73
N ILE A 138 8.36 5.01 -2.92
CA ILE A 138 9.82 5.25 -3.04
C ILE A 138 10.14 6.04 -4.31
N ASP A 139 9.47 5.74 -5.42
CA ASP A 139 9.67 6.44 -6.69
C ASP A 139 9.23 7.92 -6.57
N SER A 140 8.05 8.17 -5.98
CA SER A 140 7.53 9.54 -5.82
C SER A 140 8.36 10.41 -4.87
N VAL A 141 8.82 9.88 -3.72
CA VAL A 141 9.73 10.66 -2.86
C VAL A 141 11.09 10.90 -3.49
N SER A 142 11.55 9.99 -4.36
CA SER A 142 12.80 10.18 -5.10
C SER A 142 12.67 11.27 -6.17
N ASP A 143 11.55 11.30 -6.89
CA ASP A 143 11.27 12.31 -7.91
C ASP A 143 11.13 13.72 -7.30
N LEU A 144 10.46 13.82 -6.15
CA LEU A 144 10.41 15.08 -5.38
C LEU A 144 11.79 15.55 -4.95
N LYS A 145 12.70 14.64 -4.58
CA LYS A 145 14.07 14.97 -4.17
C LYS A 145 14.93 15.47 -5.34
N LEU A 146 14.62 15.03 -6.56
CA LEU A 146 15.26 15.48 -7.80
C LEU A 146 14.73 16.85 -8.27
N ALA A 147 13.46 17.16 -7.98
CA ALA A 147 12.83 18.42 -8.35
C ALA A 147 13.07 19.58 -7.34
N VAL A 148 13.66 19.32 -6.17
CA VAL A 148 14.05 20.38 -5.22
C VAL A 148 15.16 21.23 -5.84
N PRO A 149 14.96 22.54 -6.06
CA PRO A 149 16.01 23.43 -6.52
C PRO A 149 17.13 23.46 -5.47
N GLN A 150 18.28 22.86 -5.78
CA GLN A 150 19.50 23.07 -5.00
C GLN A 150 19.81 24.56 -5.05
N LYS A 151 19.63 25.23 -3.91
CA LYS A 151 19.92 26.64 -3.72
C LYS A 151 21.37 26.89 -4.12
N ASN A 152 21.60 27.35 -5.34
CA ASN A 152 22.88 27.86 -5.83
C ASN A 152 23.18 29.18 -5.10
N ALA A 153 23.56 29.06 -3.83
CA ALA A 153 23.93 30.15 -2.95
C ALA A 153 25.40 30.56 -3.11
N LYS A 154 25.95 30.55 -4.33
CA LYS A 154 27.33 30.96 -4.61
C LYS A 154 27.57 31.76 -5.90
N THR A 155 26.55 32.44 -6.47
CA THR A 155 26.77 33.27 -7.68
C THR A 155 26.13 34.66 -7.64
N GLN A 156 26.04 35.27 -6.46
CA GLN A 156 25.72 36.71 -6.33
C GLN A 156 26.76 37.49 -5.49
N ALA A 157 27.96 36.96 -5.32
CA ALA A 157 29.08 37.75 -4.84
C ALA A 157 29.92 38.15 -6.06
N VAL A 158 30.11 39.46 -6.25
CA VAL A 158 31.12 40.11 -7.10
C VAL A 158 30.74 40.33 -8.57
N GLN A 159 30.03 41.43 -8.83
CA GLN A 159 30.35 42.31 -9.96
C GLN A 159 30.44 43.75 -9.46
N PRO A 160 31.65 44.30 -9.22
CA PRO A 160 31.81 45.74 -9.12
C PRO A 160 31.67 46.34 -10.53
N ARG A 161 30.66 47.20 -10.73
CA ARG A 161 30.62 48.11 -11.88
C ARG A 161 31.86 48.99 -11.83
N GLN A 162 32.73 48.82 -12.80
CA GLN A 162 33.60 49.87 -13.31
C GLN A 162 32.74 50.86 -14.10
#